data_AF-A0A095VIN7-F1
#
_entry.id   AF-A0A095VIN7-F1
#
_cell.length_a   1.000
_cell.length_b   1.000
_cell.length_c   1.000
_cell.angle_alpha   90.00
_cell.angle_beta   90.00
_cell.angle_gamma   90.00
#
_symmetry.space_group_name_H-M   'P 1'
#
loop_
_entity.id
_entity.type
_entity.pdbx_description
1 polymer ?
#
loop_
_entity_poly.entity_id
_entity_poly.type
_entity_poly.pdbx_seq_one_letter_code
_entity_poly.pdbx_strand_id
1 'polypeptide(L)' 'MLLTARWMPPVKIGNASIVGPLEAHHFMMKSWPHVKGAQFALAHMAILAALDGRQTPQEARVSFDGAVREACLNKKHSI' A
#
# COMPACT_ATOMS: atom_id res chain seq x y z
N MET A 1 -7.34 12.89 12.62
CA MET A 1 -6.85 11.49 12.78
C MET A 1 -7.37 10.65 11.63
N LEU A 2 -6.51 10.21 10.71
CA LEU A 2 -6.88 9.42 9.51
C LEU A 2 -6.55 7.93 9.65
N LEU A 3 -6.15 7.48 10.84
CA LEU A 3 -5.86 6.07 11.16
C LEU A 3 -7.00 5.11 10.81
N THR A 4 -8.23 5.61 10.70
CA THR A 4 -9.46 4.86 10.38
C THR A 4 -9.91 4.97 8.92
N ALA A 5 -9.18 5.69 8.07
CA ALA A 5 -9.61 5.91 6.69
C ALA A 5 -9.47 4.64 5.84
N ARG A 6 -10.61 4.03 5.56
CA ARG A 6 -10.70 2.80 4.75
C ARG A 6 -10.58 3.13 3.27
N TRP A 7 -9.66 2.46 2.60
CA TRP A 7 -9.51 2.50 1.15
C TRP A 7 -10.66 1.79 0.45
N MET A 8 -11.26 2.47 -0.53
CA MET A 8 -12.26 1.88 -1.41
C MET A 8 -11.83 2.05 -2.86
N PRO A 9 -11.70 0.97 -3.66
CA PRO A 9 -11.89 -0.46 -3.30
C PRO A 9 -10.60 -1.11 -2.78
N PRO A 10 -10.46 -1.79 -1.63
CA PRO A 10 -9.14 -2.19 -1.05
C PRO A 10 -8.05 -2.73 -2.01
N VAL A 11 -6.77 -2.50 -1.70
CA VAL A 11 -5.65 -2.93 -2.57
C VAL A 11 -5.36 -4.42 -2.35
N LYS A 12 -5.34 -5.19 -3.43
CA LYS A 12 -5.14 -6.66 -3.37
C LYS A 12 -3.67 -7.03 -3.45
N ILE A 13 -3.25 -7.93 -2.56
CA ILE A 13 -1.90 -8.49 -2.49
C ILE A 13 -2.04 -10.00 -2.43
N GLY A 14 -1.86 -10.68 -3.57
CA GLY A 14 -2.16 -12.10 -3.74
C GLY A 14 -3.59 -12.42 -3.30
N ASN A 15 -3.72 -13.17 -2.20
CA ASN A 15 -5.01 -13.55 -1.60
C ASN A 15 -5.46 -12.60 -0.47
N ALA A 16 -4.61 -11.69 -0.02
CA ALA A 16 -4.93 -10.69 0.99
C ALA A 16 -5.45 -9.39 0.37
N SER A 17 -6.14 -8.59 1.17
CA SER A 17 -6.58 -7.24 0.80
C SER A 17 -6.21 -6.28 1.92
N ILE A 18 -5.49 -5.21 1.56
CA ILE A 18 -5.12 -4.12 2.46
C ILE A 18 -6.20 -3.04 2.36
N VAL A 19 -6.82 -2.72 3.50
CA VAL A 19 -8.00 -1.84 3.55
C VAL A 19 -7.66 -0.41 3.97
N GLY A 20 -6.41 -0.07 4.24
CA GLY A 20 -6.05 1.29 4.63
C GLY A 20 -4.55 1.56 4.76
N PRO A 21 -4.16 2.82 5.01
CA PRO A 21 -2.77 3.26 5.02
C PRO A 21 -1.97 2.66 6.19
N LEU A 22 -2.59 2.43 7.36
CA LEU A 22 -1.89 1.83 8.49
C LEU A 22 -1.51 0.36 8.21
N GLU A 23 -2.46 -0.44 7.70
CA GLU A 23 -2.18 -1.81 7.28
C GLU A 23 -1.15 -1.85 6.15
N ALA A 24 -1.24 -0.94 5.19
CA ALA A 24 -0.27 -0.81 4.11
C ALA A 24 1.15 -0.55 4.67
N HIS A 25 1.30 0.41 5.59
CA HIS A 25 2.58 0.68 6.25
C HIS A 25 3.13 -0.56 6.97
N HIS A 26 2.28 -1.27 7.71
CA HIS A 26 2.67 -2.48 8.42
C HIS A 26 3.16 -3.56 7.45
N PHE A 27 2.44 -3.78 6.35
CA PHE A 27 2.81 -4.70 5.28
C PHE A 27 4.16 -4.32 4.65
N MET A 28 4.37 -3.03 4.34
CA MET A 28 5.63 -2.54 3.75
C MET A 28 6.85 -2.79 4.63
N MET A 29 6.68 -2.73 5.96
CA MET A 29 7.78 -2.91 6.91
C MET A 29 8.05 -4.37 7.26
N LYS A 30 7.04 -5.24 7.23
CA LYS A 30 7.14 -6.63 7.72
C LYS A 30 7.12 -7.69 6.62
N SER A 31 6.40 -7.45 5.53
CA SER A 31 6.03 -8.48 4.57
C SER A 31 6.41 -8.13 3.12
N TRP A 32 6.96 -6.94 2.88
CA TRP A 32 7.43 -6.56 1.55
C TRP A 32 8.65 -7.41 1.14
N PRO A 33 8.73 -7.88 -0.11
CA PRO A 33 9.90 -8.61 -0.60
C PRO A 33 11.17 -7.76 -0.56
N HIS A 34 12.35 -8.39 -0.59
CA HIS A 34 13.63 -7.66 -0.55
C HIS A 34 13.82 -6.67 -1.72
N VAL A 35 13.14 -6.88 -2.84
CA VAL A 35 13.18 -5.99 -4.00
C VAL A 35 12.28 -4.78 -3.75
N LYS A 36 12.91 -3.63 -3.45
CA LYS A 36 12.25 -2.34 -3.27
C LYS A 36 12.59 -1.44 -4.46
N GLY A 37 11.62 -1.25 -5.35
CA GLY A 37 11.74 -0.35 -6.50
C GLY A 37 11.40 1.10 -6.17
N ALA A 38 11.46 1.97 -7.17
CA ALA A 38 11.17 3.40 -7.00
C ALA A 38 9.74 3.65 -6.52
N GLN A 39 8.76 2.82 -6.95
CA GLN A 39 7.39 2.95 -6.49
C GLN A 39 7.22 2.61 -5.01
N PHE A 40 8.07 1.72 -4.45
CA PHE A 40 8.05 1.41 -3.02
C PHE A 40 8.34 2.65 -2.18
N ALA A 41 9.40 3.40 -2.52
CA ALA A 41 9.78 4.59 -1.78
C ALA A 41 8.68 5.68 -1.86
N LEU A 42 8.10 5.88 -3.05
CA LEU A 42 7.00 6.81 -3.26
C LEU A 42 5.74 6.42 -2.48
N ALA A 43 5.38 5.14 -2.50
CA ALA A 43 4.25 4.62 -1.73
C ALA A 43 4.46 4.79 -0.22
N HIS A 44 5.67 4.55 0.28
CA HIS A 44 5.96 4.68 1.70
C HIS A 44 5.80 6.13 2.15
N MET A 45 6.35 7.08 1.39
CA MET A 45 6.21 8.51 1.65
C MET A 45 4.74 8.96 1.62
N ALA A 46 3.97 8.52 0.61
CA ALA A 46 2.56 8.88 0.48
C ALA A 46 1.71 8.32 1.64
N ILE A 47 1.98 7.09 2.08
CA ILE A 47 1.31 6.49 3.24
C ILE A 47 1.60 7.28 4.52
N LEU A 48 2.86 7.65 4.76
CA LEU A 48 3.22 8.47 5.92
C LEU A 48 2.56 9.85 5.86
N ALA A 49 2.54 10.49 4.69
CA ALA A 49 1.86 11.77 4.48
C ALA A 49 0.34 11.67 4.73
N ALA A 50 -0.29 10.56 4.33
CA ALA A 50 -1.71 10.32 4.61
C ALA A 50 -1.99 10.02 6.09
N LEU A 51 -1.11 9.30 6.78
CA LEU A 51 -1.22 9.08 8.22
C LEU A 51 -1.09 10.39 9.02
N ASP A 52 -0.22 11.29 8.57
CA ASP A 52 -0.05 12.64 9.13
C ASP A 52 -1.16 13.63 8.71
N GLY A 53 -1.98 13.25 7.71
CA GLY A 53 -3.07 14.07 7.18
C GLY A 53 -2.65 15.21 6.25
N ARG A 54 -1.43 15.15 5.73
CA ARG A 54 -0.94 16.05 4.67
C ARG A 54 -1.40 15.63 3.27
N GLN A 55 -1.86 14.39 3.13
CA GLN A 55 -2.33 13.82 1.87
C GLN A 55 -3.60 13.01 2.10
N THR A 56 -4.43 12.85 1.06
CA THR A 56 -5.63 12.05 1.20
C THR A 56 -5.28 10.55 1.29
N PRO A 57 -6.03 9.76 2.06
CA PRO A 57 -5.87 8.31 2.10
C PRO A 57 -5.96 7.67 0.70
N GLN A 58 -6.81 8.21 -0.17
CA GLN A 58 -7.05 7.72 -1.53
C GLN A 58 -5.87 7.98 -2.47
N GLU A 59 -5.13 9.07 -2.32
CA GLU A 59 -3.91 9.27 -3.12
C GLU A 59 -2.81 8.31 -2.68
N ALA A 60 -2.62 8.12 -1.37
CA ALA A 60 -1.66 7.15 -0.84
C ALA A 60 -1.95 5.72 -1.31
N ARG A 61 -3.24 5.38 -1.43
CA ARG A 61 -3.71 4.12 -2.00
C ARG A 61 -3.23 3.93 -3.44
N VAL A 62 -3.34 4.94 -4.29
CA VAL A 62 -2.91 4.85 -5.70
C VAL A 62 -1.42 4.60 -5.79
N SER A 63 -0.61 5.31 -4.99
CA SER A 63 0.83 5.06 -4.93
C SER A 63 1.16 3.65 -4.45
N PHE A 64 0.45 3.15 -3.44
CA PHE A 64 0.64 1.80 -2.93
C PHE A 64 0.26 0.71 -3.94
N ASP A 65 -0.85 0.87 -4.67
CA ASP A 65 -1.24 -0.04 -5.76
C ASP A 65 -0.16 -0.08 -6.85
N GLY A 66 0.40 1.07 -7.22
CA GLY A 66 1.53 1.17 -8.14
C GLY A 66 2.75 0.36 -7.67
N ALA A 67 3.11 0.48 -6.39
CA ALA A 67 4.20 -0.30 -5.81
C ALA A 67 3.92 -1.80 -5.78
N VAL A 68 2.69 -2.21 -5.44
CA VAL A 68 2.27 -3.62 -5.43
C VAL A 68 2.34 -4.22 -6.84
N ARG A 69 1.97 -3.45 -7.86
CA ARG A 69 2.06 -3.85 -9.28
C ARG A 69 3.50 -3.96 -9.75
N GLU A 70 4.35 -2.99 -9.42
CA GLU A 70 5.78 -3.01 -9.73
C GLU A 70 6.46 -4.26 -9.12
N ALA A 71 6.14 -4.56 -7.86
CA ALA A 71 6.66 -5.73 -7.16
C ALA A 71 5.97 -7.06 -7.56
N CYS A 72 5.04 -7.04 -8.53
CA CYS A 72 4.24 -8.20 -8.97
C CYS A 72 3.47 -8.92 -7.83
N LEU A 73 3.14 -8.21 -6.75
CA LEU A 73 2.51 -8.77 -5.55
C LEU A 73 0.99 -8.96 -5.70
N ASN A 74 0.36 -8.39 -6.72
CA ASN A 74 -1.07 -8.55 -7.00
C ASN A 74 -1.41 -9.84 -7.76
N LYS A 75 -0.41 -10.61 -8.22
CA LYS A 75 -0.65 -11.85 -8.96
C LYS A 75 -1.15 -12.91 -7.99
N LYS A 76 -2.34 -13.43 -8.25
CA LYS A 76 -2.77 -14.69 -7.64
C LYS A 76 -1.98 -15.81 -8.33
N HIS A 77 -1.22 -16.58 -7.57
CA HIS A 77 -0.71 -17.84 -8.07
C HIS A 77 -1.93 -18.77 -8.17
N SER A 78 -2.47 -18.90 -9.39
CA SER A 78 -3.43 -19.95 -9.71
C SER A 78 -2.65 -21.26 -9.72
N ILE A 79 -2.96 -22.14 -8.76
CA ILE A 79 -2.49 -23.53 -8.71
C ILE A 79 -3.38 -24.36 -9.65
#